data_AF-A0AAV5ELG3-F1
#
_entry.id   AF-A0AAV5ELG3-F1
#
_cell.length_a   1.000
_cell.length_b   1.000
_cell.length_c   1.000
_cell.angle_alpha   90.00
_cell.angle_beta   90.00
_cell.angle_gamma   90.00
#
_symmetry.space_group_name_H-M   'P 1'
#
loop_
_entity.id
_entity.type
_entity.pdbx_description
1 polymer ?
#
loop_
_entity_poly.entity_id
_entity_poly.type
_entity_poly.pdbx_seq_one_letter_code
_entity_poly.pdbx_strand_id
1 'polypeptide(L)'
;MCETSHRYVALAIVLAQMVDSAEHHSPRLLKHIIRCYHRLTDDASACSILHKYLPISLINGTVNKYLQDDLTMGLLQQLVYRVNSASRGPHTGLAHMMGM
;
A
#
# COMPACT_ATOMS: atom_id res chain seq x y z
N MET A 1 7.14 14.38 20.20
CA MET A 1 6.14 13.64 19.40
C MET A 1 6.20 14.21 17.98
N CYS A 2 6.66 13.42 17.01
CA CYS A 2 7.04 13.90 15.68
C CYS A 2 5.79 14.25 14.84
N GLU A 3 5.68 15.51 14.44
CA GLU A 3 4.52 16.07 13.71
C GLU A 3 4.22 15.33 12.39
N THR A 4 5.23 14.73 11.77
CA THR A 4 5.12 13.99 10.51
C THR A 4 4.34 12.68 10.66
N SER A 5 4.51 11.96 11.77
CA SER A 5 3.83 10.69 12.02
C SER A 5 2.31 10.87 12.06
N HIS A 6 1.83 11.97 12.64
CA HIS A 6 0.40 12.23 12.74
C HIS A 6 -0.24 12.52 11.38
N ARG A 7 0.48 13.22 10.48
CA ARG A 7 0.02 13.48 9.11
C ARG A 7 -0.12 12.19 8.31
N TYR A 8 0.84 11.28 8.40
CA TYR A 8 0.76 9.98 7.72
C TYR A 8 -0.36 9.09 8.26
N VAL A 9 -0.59 9.11 9.58
CA VAL A 9 -1.72 8.38 10.19
C VAL A 9 -3.06 8.90 9.67
N ALA A 10 -3.27 10.22 9.65
CA ALA A 10 -4.49 10.81 9.13
C ALA A 10 -4.73 10.44 7.66
N LEU A 11 -3.68 10.52 6.83
CA LEU A 11 -3.75 10.10 5.42
C LEU A 11 -4.08 8.61 5.28
N ALA A 12 -3.44 7.73 6.05
CA ALA A 12 -3.68 6.30 5.99
C ALA A 12 -5.13 5.95 6.34
N ILE A 13 -5.69 6.59 7.36
CA ILE A 13 -7.08 6.40 7.79
C ILE A 13 -8.05 6.87 6.70
N VAL A 14 -7.86 8.07 6.15
CA VAL A 14 -8.74 8.62 5.09
C VAL A 14 -8.71 7.73 3.86
N LEU A 15 -7.51 7.32 3.42
CA LEU A 15 -7.37 6.41 2.29
C LEU A 15 -8.04 5.06 2.56
N ALA A 16 -7.98 4.54 3.79
CA ALA A 16 -8.62 3.28 4.16
C ALA A 16 -10.15 3.39 4.09
N GLN A 17 -10.71 4.50 4.57
CA GLN A 17 -12.15 4.79 4.46
C GLN A 17 -12.60 4.89 2.99
N MET A 18 -11.81 5.56 2.14
CA MET A 18 -12.11 5.64 0.70
C MET A 18 -12.06 4.29 0.01
N VAL A 19 -11.21 3.37 0.48
CA VAL A 19 -11.16 1.99 -0.03
C VAL A 19 -12.31 1.13 0.49
N ASP A 20 -12.75 1.34 1.72
CA ASP A 20 -13.92 0.66 2.28
C ASP A 20 -15.18 0.98 1.46
N SER A 21 -15.34 2.26 1.09
CA SER A 21 -16.39 2.72 0.19
C SER A 21 -16.07 2.57 -1.31
N ALA A 22 -15.07 1.74 -1.67
CA ALA A 22 -14.63 1.57 -3.05
C ALA A 22 -15.75 1.16 -4.02
N GLU A 23 -16.73 0.39 -3.55
CA GLU A 23 -17.88 -0.04 -4.34
C GLU A 23 -18.79 1.12 -4.77
N HIS A 24 -18.83 2.20 -3.97
CA HIS A 24 -19.61 3.40 -4.26
C HIS A 24 -18.83 4.43 -5.08
N HIS A 25 -17.53 4.23 -5.27
CA HIS A 25 -16.64 5.16 -5.94
C HIS A 25 -16.32 4.73 -7.37
N SER A 26 -15.95 5.72 -8.20
CA SER A 26 -15.53 5.44 -9.58
C SER A 26 -14.17 4.71 -9.62
N PRO A 27 -13.96 3.80 -10.58
CA PRO A 27 -12.71 3.05 -10.73
C PRO A 27 -11.48 3.95 -10.94
N ARG A 28 -11.68 5.16 -11.49
CA ARG A 28 -10.62 6.17 -11.67
C ARG A 28 -10.06 6.67 -10.35
N LEU A 29 -10.91 6.87 -9.34
CA LEU A 29 -10.49 7.30 -8.01
C LEU A 29 -9.71 6.17 -7.32
N LEU A 30 -10.18 4.94 -7.47
CA LEU A 30 -9.51 3.75 -6.93
C LEU A 30 -8.07 3.61 -7.45
N LYS A 31 -7.86 3.79 -8.76
CA LYS A 31 -6.52 3.81 -9.37
C LYS A 31 -5.63 4.89 -8.76
N HIS A 32 -6.17 6.07 -8.49
CA HIS A 32 -5.42 7.16 -7.86
C HIS A 32 -5.05 6.84 -6.40
N ILE A 33 -6.00 6.29 -5.64
CA ILE A 33 -5.79 5.86 -4.25
C ILE A 33 -4.65 4.83 -4.17
N ILE A 34 -4.66 3.81 -5.03
CA ILE A 34 -3.59 2.79 -5.08
C ILE A 34 -2.23 3.42 -5.41
N ARG A 35 -2.17 4.35 -6.37
CA ARG A 35 -0.93 5.09 -6.69
C ARG A 35 -0.46 5.96 -5.52
N CYS A 36 -1.38 6.61 -4.80
CA CYS A 36 -1.05 7.38 -3.60
C CYS A 36 -0.45 6.49 -2.51
N TYR A 37 -1.09 5.36 -2.24
CA TYR A 37 -0.58 4.36 -1.30
C TYR A 37 0.81 3.87 -1.68
N HIS A 38 1.04 3.50 -2.94
CA HIS A 38 2.37 3.05 -3.39
C HIS A 38 3.44 4.12 -3.27
N ARG A 39 3.11 5.38 -3.54
CA ARG A 39 4.06 6.49 -3.36
C ARG A 39 4.35 6.75 -1.88
N LEU A 40 3.36 6.56 -1.01
CA LEU A 40 3.56 6.63 0.44
C LEU A 40 4.43 5.48 0.96
N THR A 41 4.38 4.28 0.35
CA THR A 41 5.26 3.16 0.72
C THR A 41 6.73 3.36 0.36
N ASP A 42 7.05 4.43 -0.39
CA ASP A 42 8.42 4.84 -0.64
C ASP A 42 9.11 5.40 0.61
N ASP A 43 8.32 5.99 1.51
CA ASP A 43 8.79 6.42 2.82
C ASP A 43 8.65 5.27 3.83
N ALA A 44 9.78 4.86 4.44
CA ALA A 44 9.79 3.75 5.40
C ALA A 44 8.93 4.02 6.64
N SER A 45 8.83 5.28 7.08
CA SER A 45 8.03 5.66 8.25
C SER A 45 6.53 5.57 7.93
N ALA A 46 6.13 6.06 6.75
CA ALA A 46 4.77 5.90 6.27
C ALA A 46 4.43 4.43 6.04
N CYS A 47 5.35 3.63 5.50
CA CYS A 47 5.13 2.20 5.24
C CYS A 47 4.74 1.41 6.51
N SER A 48 5.42 1.67 7.64
CA SER A 48 5.10 1.02 8.92
C SER A 48 3.72 1.43 9.45
N ILE A 49 3.33 2.69 9.27
CA ILE A 49 1.98 3.18 9.60
C ILE A 49 0.95 2.54 8.68
N LEU A 50 1.19 2.55 7.37
CA LEU A 50 0.32 1.96 6.37
C LEU A 50 0.07 0.49 6.67
N HIS A 51 1.08 -0.30 7.07
CA HIS A 51 0.91 -1.69 7.50
C HIS A 51 -0.14 -1.83 8.60
N LYS A 52 -0.18 -0.91 9.57
CA LYS A 52 -1.12 -0.92 10.69
C LYS A 52 -2.54 -0.51 10.30
N TYR A 53 -2.68 0.36 9.31
CA TYR A 53 -3.97 0.92 8.87
C TYR A 53 -4.42 0.41 7.49
N LEU A 54 -3.81 -0.67 6.99
CA LEU A 54 -4.12 -1.20 5.66
C LEU A 54 -5.47 -1.95 5.70
N PRO A 55 -6.46 -1.55 4.88
CA PRO A 55 -7.73 -2.27 4.82
C PRO A 55 -7.56 -3.67 4.21
N ILE A 56 -8.28 -4.64 4.77
CA ILE A 56 -8.27 -6.05 4.35
C ILE A 56 -8.66 -6.20 2.87
N SER A 57 -9.50 -5.31 2.36
CA SER A 57 -9.90 -5.25 0.95
C SER A 57 -8.72 -5.03 -0.02
N LEU A 58 -7.65 -4.34 0.40
CA LEU A 58 -6.41 -4.23 -0.38
C LEU A 58 -5.57 -5.51 -0.29
N ILE A 59 -5.48 -6.09 0.91
CA ILE A 59 -4.67 -7.29 1.18
C ILE A 59 -5.22 -8.50 0.43
N ASN A 60 -6.53 -8.73 0.55
CA ASN A 60 -7.22 -9.83 -0.11
C ASN A 60 -7.40 -9.60 -1.62
N GLY A 61 -7.03 -8.40 -2.11
CA GLY A 61 -7.22 -8.04 -3.51
C GLY A 61 -8.69 -7.91 -3.91
N THR A 62 -9.62 -7.73 -2.96
CA THR A 62 -11.04 -7.52 -3.24
C THR A 62 -11.25 -6.27 -4.10
N VAL A 63 -10.39 -5.26 -3.96
CA VAL A 63 -10.47 -4.06 -4.81
C VAL A 63 -10.16 -4.34 -6.29
N ASN A 64 -9.43 -5.42 -6.62
CA ASN A 64 -9.09 -5.76 -8.00
C ASN A 64 -10.33 -6.00 -8.87
N LYS A 65 -11.45 -6.43 -8.25
CA LYS A 65 -12.74 -6.58 -8.92
C LYS A 65 -13.23 -5.29 -9.59
N TYR A 66 -12.88 -4.16 -9.00
CA TYR A 66 -13.28 -2.83 -9.44
C TYR A 66 -12.19 -2.17 -10.29
N LEU A 67 -11.01 -2.79 -10.40
CA LEU A 67 -9.92 -2.36 -11.26
C LEU A 67 -10.04 -3.08 -12.61
N GLN A 68 -9.95 -2.33 -13.70
CA GLN A 68 -9.92 -2.87 -15.07
C GLN A 68 -8.52 -2.80 -15.68
N ASP A 69 -7.48 -2.54 -14.88
CA ASP A 69 -6.16 -2.15 -15.37
C ASP A 69 -5.07 -3.00 -14.71
N ASP A 70 -4.46 -3.88 -15.52
CA ASP A 70 -3.39 -4.79 -15.08
C ASP A 70 -2.21 -4.07 -14.46
N LEU A 71 -1.87 -2.87 -14.95
CA LEU A 71 -0.79 -2.06 -14.40
C LEU A 71 -1.08 -1.71 -12.93
N THR A 72 -2.31 -1.26 -12.63
CA THR A 72 -2.72 -0.91 -11.26
C THR A 72 -2.80 -2.14 -10.35
N MET A 73 -3.27 -3.28 -10.88
CA MET A 73 -3.30 -4.55 -10.15
C MET A 73 -1.88 -4.99 -9.75
N GLY A 74 -0.91 -4.91 -10.66
CA GLY A 74 0.49 -5.20 -10.36
C GLY A 74 1.09 -4.23 -9.34
N LEU A 75 0.69 -2.97 -9.38
CA LEU A 75 1.12 -1.92 -8.45
C LEU A 75 0.59 -2.16 -7.03
N LEU A 76 -0.66 -2.65 -6.92
CA LEU A 76 -1.27 -3.10 -5.67
C LEU A 76 -0.53 -4.32 -5.08
N GLN A 77 -0.23 -5.33 -5.91
CA GLN A 77 0.53 -6.51 -5.47
C GLN A 77 1.92 -6.11 -4.94
N GLN A 78 2.63 -5.24 -5.66
CA GLN A 78 3.92 -4.71 -5.21
C GLN A 78 3.79 -3.92 -3.91
N LEU A 79 2.74 -3.12 -3.75
CA LEU A 79 2.48 -2.41 -2.49
C LEU A 79 2.31 -3.40 -1.33
N VAL A 80 1.44 -4.40 -1.46
CA VAL A 80 1.16 -5.35 -0.37
C VAL A 80 2.44 -6.09 0.02
N TYR A 81 3.25 -6.46 -0.96
CA TYR A 81 4.58 -7.03 -0.74
C TYR A 81 5.50 -6.07 0.01
N ARG A 82 5.65 -4.81 -0.46
CA ARG A 82 6.49 -3.79 0.18
C ARG A 82 6.07 -3.54 1.63
N VAL A 83 4.78 -3.40 1.90
CA VAL A 83 4.22 -3.14 3.23
C VAL A 83 4.46 -4.31 4.18
N ASN A 84 4.25 -5.56 3.73
CA ASN A 84 4.59 -6.75 4.50
C ASN A 84 6.11 -6.88 4.73
N SER A 85 6.90 -6.54 3.72
CA SER A 85 8.36 -6.61 3.81
C SER A 85 8.95 -5.54 4.72
N ALA A 86 8.35 -4.34 4.81
CA ALA A 86 8.83 -3.25 5.64
C ALA A 86 8.53 -3.44 7.14
N SER A 87 7.50 -4.23 7.48
CA SER A 87 7.21 -4.66 8.85
C SER A 87 8.27 -5.61 9.39
N ARG A 88 8.93 -6.35 8.49
CA ARG A 88 10.17 -7.08 8.78
C ARG A 88 11.29 -6.05 8.66
N GLY A 89 11.93 -5.67 9.76
CA GLY A 89 13.08 -4.75 9.74
C GLY A 89 14.14 -5.19 8.72
N PRO A 90 15.14 -4.37 8.37
CA PRO A 90 16.11 -4.69 7.33
C PRO A 90 16.83 -6.00 7.66
N HIS A 91 16.31 -7.10 7.13
CA HIS A 91 17.10 -8.28 6.91
C HIS A 91 17.96 -7.88 5.72
N THR A 92 19.19 -7.50 6.03
CA THR A 92 20.35 -7.58 5.14
C THR A 92 20.40 -9.00 4.58
N GLY A 93 19.52 -9.30 3.62
CA GLY A 93 19.45 -10.51 2.83
C GLY A 93 20.30 -10.26 1.61
N LEU A 94 21.60 -10.25 1.85
CA LEU A 94 22.65 -10.18 0.85
C LEU A 94 22.31 -11.17 -0.26
N ALA A 95 22.23 -10.61 -1.47
CA ALA A 95 22.59 -11.20 -2.74
C ALA A 95 22.39 -12.72 -2.87
N HIS A 96 21.42 -13.05 -3.72
CA HIS A 96 21.65 -13.97 -4.83
C HIS A 96 23.13 -13.98 -5.26
N MET A 97 23.91 -14.95 -4.76
CA MET A 97 25.07 -15.49 -5.47
C MET A 97 24.62 -16.82 -6.06
N MET A 98 24.05 -16.75 -7.26
CA MET A 98 23.76 -17.90 -8.11
C MET A 98 24.59 -17.74 -9.39
N GLY A 99 25.49 -18.69 -9.62
CA GLY A 99 26.03 -19.05 -10.94
C GLY A 99 27.02 -18.11 -11.62
N MET A 100 28.32 -18.40 -11.55
CA MET A 100 29.05 -19.20 -12.55
C MET A 100 30.49 -19.41 -12.11
#